data_AF-A0A3N7ISP1-F1
#
_entry.id   AF-A0A3N7ISP1-F1
#
_cell.length_a   1.000
_cell.length_b   1.000
_cell.length_c   1.000
_cell.angle_alpha   90.00
_cell.angle_beta   90.00
_cell.angle_gamma   90.00
#
_symmetry.space_group_name_H-M   'P 1'
#
loop_
_entity.id
_entity.type
_entity.pdbx_description
1 polymer ?
#
loop_
_entity_poly.entity_id
_entity_poly.type
_entity_poly.pdbx_seq_one_letter_code
_entity_poly.pdbx_strand_id
1 'polypeptide(L)'
;MKDLINRFRSRLAKRLAPFLDLTAWVLVLVSLVPLLFIDVAMVVTLIQWTAFGFALAGITVIITRVVFPQVDLSAWLREAREGPREGRTAAALIVLAVALVVCAIFLGLVLWAKA
;
A
#
# COMPACT_ATOMS: atom_id res chain seq x y z
N MET A 1 -17.19 18.24 18.51
CA MET A 1 -17.54 17.61 17.21
C MET A 1 -16.65 18.09 16.05
N LYS A 2 -16.49 19.42 15.85
CA LYS A 2 -15.63 19.99 14.79
C LYS A 2 -14.18 19.46 14.80
N ASP A 3 -13.56 19.30 15.98
CA ASP A 3 -12.18 18.79 16.08
C ASP A 3 -12.02 17.31 15.72
N LEU A 4 -13.08 16.52 15.90
CA LEU A 4 -13.06 15.10 15.57
C LEU A 4 -13.14 14.92 14.04
N ILE A 5 -14.00 15.72 13.39
CA ILE A 5 -14.14 15.80 11.93
C ILE A 5 -12.84 16.28 11.29
N ASN A 6 -12.21 17.32 11.83
CA ASN A 6 -10.94 17.85 11.30
C ASN A 6 -9.78 16.84 11.44
N ARG A 7 -9.70 16.10 12.55
CA ARG A 7 -8.70 15.03 12.74
C ARG A 7 -8.94 13.83 11.82
N PHE A 8 -10.19 13.46 11.59
CA PHE A 8 -10.52 12.41 10.63
C PHE A 8 -10.15 12.82 9.20
N ARG A 9 -10.55 14.03 8.79
CA ARG A 9 -10.24 14.56 7.46
C ARG A 9 -8.74 14.65 7.20
N SER A 10 -7.95 15.11 8.17
CA SER A 10 -6.50 15.22 7.99
C SER A 10 -5.80 13.85 7.87
N ARG A 11 -6.26 12.85 8.64
CA ARG A 11 -5.75 11.47 8.52
C ARG A 11 -6.15 10.84 7.19
N LEU A 12 -7.38 11.05 6.75
CA LEU A 12 -7.87 10.54 5.47
C LEU A 12 -7.13 11.20 4.29
N ALA A 13 -6.97 12.52 4.32
CA ALA A 13 -6.24 13.25 3.29
C ALA A 13 -4.79 12.75 3.14
N LYS A 14 -4.08 12.49 4.24
CA LYS A 14 -2.73 11.91 4.20
C LYS A 14 -2.69 10.52 3.56
N ARG A 15 -3.73 9.71 3.76
CA ARG A 15 -3.83 8.35 3.19
C ARG A 15 -4.26 8.36 1.72
N LEU A 16 -5.02 9.37 1.31
CA LEU A 16 -5.46 9.56 -0.08
C LEU A 16 -4.47 10.38 -0.91
N ALA A 17 -3.53 11.10 -0.30
CA ALA A 17 -2.52 11.90 -0.99
C ALA A 17 -1.79 11.14 -2.12
N PRO A 18 -1.39 9.87 -1.95
CA PRO A 18 -0.78 9.10 -3.05
C PRO A 18 -1.69 8.92 -4.26
N PHE A 19 -3.01 8.85 -4.07
CA PHE A 19 -3.99 8.73 -5.15
C PHE A 19 -4.28 10.08 -5.84
N LEU A 20 -3.76 11.19 -5.30
CA LEU A 20 -3.89 12.52 -5.88
C LEU A 20 -2.61 12.94 -6.63
N ASP A 21 -1.64 12.03 -6.78
CA ASP A 21 -0.42 12.30 -7.54
C ASP A 21 -0.73 12.34 -9.04
N LEU A 22 -0.78 13.56 -9.59
CA LEU A 22 -1.12 13.81 -10.99
C LEU A 22 -0.07 13.21 -11.94
N THR A 23 1.20 13.15 -11.53
CA THR A 23 2.26 12.54 -12.34
C THR A 23 2.04 11.04 -12.50
N ALA A 24 1.63 10.35 -11.43
CA ALA A 24 1.29 8.93 -11.49
C ALA A 24 0.13 8.67 -12.46
N TRP A 25 -0.92 9.49 -12.41
CA TRP A 25 -2.06 9.36 -13.32
C TRP A 25 -1.72 9.65 -14.77
N VAL A 26 -0.84 10.61 -15.04
CA VAL A 26 -0.35 10.87 -16.41
C VAL A 26 0.37 9.64 -16.96
N LEU A 27 1.22 8.99 -16.18
CA LEU A 27 1.90 7.76 -16.62
C LEU A 27 0.91 6.61 -16.88
N VAL A 28 -0.10 6.45 -16.03
CA VAL A 28 -1.17 5.46 -16.22
C VAL A 28 -1.96 5.76 -17.50
N LEU A 29 -2.32 7.01 -17.77
CA LEU A 29 -3.06 7.38 -18.97
C LEU A 29 -2.23 7.20 -20.23
N VAL A 30 -0.97 7.64 -20.24
CA VAL A 30 -0.09 7.50 -21.41
C VAL A 30 0.16 6.02 -21.77
N SER A 31 0.15 5.12 -20.79
CA SER A 31 0.25 3.68 -21.04
C SER A 31 -1.07 3.02 -21.45
N LEU A 32 -2.21 3.44 -20.88
CA LEU A 32 -3.53 2.87 -21.19
C LEU A 32 -4.10 3.34 -22.54
N VAL A 33 -3.87 4.58 -22.93
CA VAL A 33 -4.47 5.17 -24.15
C VAL A 33 -4.08 4.40 -25.42
N PRO A 34 -2.80 4.09 -25.69
CA PRO A 34 -2.43 3.25 -26.83
C PRO A 34 -3.04 1.84 -26.76
N LEU A 35 -3.07 1.25 -25.56
CA LEU A 35 -3.59 -0.10 -25.35
C LEU A 35 -5.10 -0.19 -25.65
N LEU A 36 -5.87 0.87 -25.39
CA LEU A 36 -7.29 0.95 -25.76
C LEU A 36 -7.53 0.83 -27.28
N PHE A 37 -6.59 1.25 -28.11
CA PHE A 37 -6.72 1.12 -29.57
C PHE A 37 -6.22 -0.22 -30.10
N ILE A 38 -5.44 -0.97 -29.31
CA ILE A 38 -4.83 -2.24 -29.71
C ILE A 38 -5.66 -3.43 -29.18
N ASP A 39 -6.00 -3.41 -27.90
CA ASP A 39 -6.68 -4.51 -27.21
C ASP A 39 -7.52 -3.99 -26.03
N VAL A 40 -8.79 -3.71 -26.30
CA VAL A 40 -9.75 -3.24 -25.29
C VAL A 40 -9.99 -4.31 -24.21
N ALA A 41 -9.98 -5.59 -24.56
CA ALA A 41 -10.22 -6.66 -23.60
C ALA A 41 -9.10 -6.75 -22.56
N MET A 42 -7.85 -6.53 -22.98
CA MET A 42 -6.70 -6.41 -22.07
C MET A 42 -6.84 -5.21 -21.13
N VAL A 43 -7.32 -4.06 -21.61
CA VAL A 43 -7.56 -2.88 -20.75
C VAL A 43 -8.61 -3.18 -19.68
N VAL A 44 -9.74 -3.79 -20.06
CA VAL A 44 -10.77 -4.20 -19.10
C VAL A 44 -10.20 -5.15 -18.05
N THR A 45 -9.40 -6.12 -18.50
CA THR A 45 -8.71 -7.07 -17.62
C THR A 45 -7.78 -6.35 -16.63
N LEU A 46 -6.97 -5.39 -17.09
CA LEU A 46 -6.08 -4.60 -16.23
C LEU A 46 -6.86 -3.81 -15.18
N ILE A 47 -7.97 -3.18 -15.55
CA ILE A 47 -8.82 -2.43 -14.61
C ILE A 47 -9.41 -3.37 -13.55
N GLN A 48 -9.95 -4.51 -13.98
CA GLN A 48 -10.50 -5.53 -13.07
C GLN A 48 -9.44 -6.05 -12.08
N TRP A 49 -8.26 -6.43 -12.57
CA TRP A 49 -7.16 -6.92 -11.73
C TRP A 49 -6.58 -5.83 -10.82
N THR A 50 -6.59 -4.57 -11.26
CA THR A 50 -6.17 -3.44 -10.43
C THR A 50 -7.14 -3.25 -9.27
N ALA A 51 -8.45 -3.25 -9.53
CA ALA A 51 -9.48 -3.17 -8.49
C ALA A 51 -9.37 -4.35 -7.50
N PHE A 52 -9.16 -5.55 -8.03
CA PHE A 52 -8.95 -6.75 -7.23
C PHE A 52 -7.68 -6.67 -6.37
N GLY A 53 -6.58 -6.17 -6.95
CA GLY A 53 -5.32 -5.91 -6.23
C GLY A 53 -5.49 -4.95 -5.06
N PHE A 54 -6.27 -3.88 -5.22
CA PHE A 54 -6.59 -2.98 -4.10
C PHE A 54 -7.35 -3.67 -2.97
N ALA A 55 -8.32 -4.54 -3.30
CA ALA A 55 -9.05 -5.31 -2.30
C ALA A 55 -8.10 -6.26 -1.55
N LEU A 56 -7.25 -7.00 -2.26
CA LEU A 56 -6.25 -7.89 -1.66
C LEU A 56 -5.22 -7.15 -0.81
N ALA A 57 -4.81 -5.94 -1.20
CA ALA A 57 -3.91 -5.12 -0.40
C ALA A 57 -4.57 -4.74 0.95
N GLY A 58 -5.85 -4.39 0.93
CA GLY A 58 -6.62 -4.15 2.15
C GLY A 58 -6.69 -5.38 3.06
N ILE A 59 -6.99 -6.54 2.49
CA ILE A 59 -7.04 -7.82 3.22
C ILE A 59 -5.66 -8.16 3.79
N THR A 60 -4.59 -7.97 3.02
CA THR A 60 -3.21 -8.19 3.47
C THR A 60 -2.92 -7.38 4.73
N VAL A 61 -3.23 -6.09 4.73
CA VAL A 61 -3.01 -5.22 5.91
C VAL A 61 -3.82 -5.71 7.12
N ILE A 62 -5.05 -6.17 6.92
CA ILE A 62 -5.87 -6.75 8.00
C ILE A 62 -5.21 -8.01 8.55
N ILE A 63 -4.82 -8.95 7.68
CA ILE A 63 -4.16 -10.21 8.07
C ILE A 63 -2.86 -9.91 8.83
N THR A 64 -2.00 -9.03 8.32
CA THR A 64 -0.74 -8.68 8.99
C THR A 64 -0.99 -8.14 10.40
N ARG A 65 -2.04 -7.34 10.62
CA ARG A 65 -2.39 -6.83 11.95
C ARG A 65 -2.91 -7.92 12.90
N VAL A 66 -3.61 -8.92 12.36
CA VAL A 66 -4.11 -10.06 13.14
C VAL A 66 -2.98 -11.02 13.52
N VAL A 67 -2.04 -11.27 12.60
CA VAL A 67 -0.92 -12.20 12.82
C VAL A 67 0.22 -11.57 13.63
N PHE A 68 0.44 -10.26 13.47
CA PHE A 68 1.50 -9.52 14.17
C PHE A 68 0.96 -8.33 14.98
N PRO A 69 0.04 -8.53 15.93
CA PRO A 69 -0.53 -7.44 16.74
C PRO A 69 0.53 -6.73 17.59
N GLN A 70 1.61 -7.42 17.94
CA GLN A 70 2.71 -6.89 18.76
C GLN A 70 3.64 -5.91 18.02
N VAL A 71 3.56 -5.84 16.68
CA VAL A 71 4.48 -4.99 15.89
C VAL A 71 3.86 -3.62 15.66
N ASP A 72 4.29 -2.62 16.43
CA ASP A 72 3.98 -1.21 16.14
C ASP A 72 4.92 -0.68 15.05
N LEU A 73 4.54 -0.92 13.79
CA LEU A 73 5.30 -0.45 12.64
C LEU A 73 5.52 1.07 12.65
N SER A 74 4.60 1.84 13.23
CA SER A 74 4.72 3.30 13.27
C SER A 74 5.81 3.75 14.24
N ALA A 75 5.93 3.07 15.38
CA ALA A 75 7.01 3.29 16.34
C ALA A 75 8.37 2.91 15.74
N TRP A 76 8.48 1.73 15.12
CA TRP A 76 9.72 1.27 14.50
C TRP A 76 10.16 2.14 13.32
N LEU A 77 9.21 2.64 12.52
CA LEU A 77 9.51 3.57 11.43
C LEU A 77 10.06 4.91 11.94
N ARG A 78 9.48 5.42 13.05
CA ARG A 78 9.97 6.64 13.69
C ARG A 78 11.37 6.43 14.25
N GLU A 79 11.61 5.32 14.93
CA GLU A 79 12.93 4.96 15.46
C GLU A 79 13.98 4.82 14.35
N ALA A 80 13.62 4.18 13.23
CA ALA A 80 14.49 4.04 12.07
C ALA A 80 14.85 5.39 11.40
N ARG A 81 13.97 6.40 11.50
CA ARG A 81 14.17 7.71 10.87
C ARG A 81 14.90 8.69 11.79
N GLU A 82 14.50 8.73 13.06
CA GLU A 82 14.83 9.80 14.00
C GLU A 82 15.57 9.29 15.25
N GLY A 83 15.61 7.98 15.48
CA GLY A 83 16.22 7.38 16.67
C GLY A 83 17.75 7.51 16.75
N PRO A 84 18.35 7.19 17.91
CA PRO A 84 19.79 7.22 18.13
C PRO A 84 20.54 6.34 17.13
N ARG A 85 21.80 6.70 16.80
CA ARG A 85 22.60 5.99 15.79
C ARG A 85 22.74 4.49 16.06
N GLU A 86 22.84 4.09 17.32
CA GLU A 86 23.05 2.70 17.73
C GLU A 86 21.82 1.82 17.49
N GLY A 87 20.60 2.34 17.67
CA GLY A 87 19.34 1.61 17.48
C GLY A 87 18.75 1.69 16.07
N ARG A 88 19.22 2.66 15.27
CA ARG A 88 18.62 3.00 13.97
C ARG A 88 18.65 1.85 12.97
N THR A 89 19.77 1.13 12.87
CA THR A 89 19.91 0.01 11.93
C THR A 89 19.00 -1.15 12.30
N ALA A 90 18.88 -1.47 13.59
CA ALA A 90 18.00 -2.53 14.06
C ALA A 90 16.52 -2.18 13.80
N ALA A 91 16.11 -0.94 14.07
CA ALA A 91 14.77 -0.46 13.76
C ALA A 91 14.46 -0.53 12.26
N ALA A 92 15.42 -0.14 11.41
CA ALA A 92 15.28 -0.23 9.96
C ALA A 92 15.15 -1.68 9.46
N LEU A 93 15.89 -2.62 10.05
CA LEU A 93 15.79 -4.04 9.73
C LEU A 93 14.42 -4.62 10.11
N ILE A 94 13.85 -4.22 11.24
CA ILE A 94 12.50 -4.62 11.65
C ILE A 94 11.47 -4.11 10.65
N VAL A 95 11.55 -2.83 10.26
CA VAL A 95 10.67 -2.24 9.23
C VAL A 95 10.78 -3.01 7.91
N LEU A 96 12.01 -3.32 7.48
CA LEU A 96 12.24 -4.10 6.26
C LEU A 96 11.64 -5.50 6.34
N ALA A 97 11.86 -6.22 7.45
CA ALA A 97 11.31 -7.55 7.66
C ALA A 97 9.78 -7.55 7.59
N VAL A 98 9.13 -6.59 8.25
CA VAL A 98 7.67 -6.44 8.20
C VAL A 98 7.18 -6.12 6.78
N ALA A 99 7.88 -5.22 6.06
CA ALA A 99 7.55 -4.91 4.68
C ALA A 99 7.65 -6.14 3.76
N LEU A 100 8.70 -6.95 3.91
CA LEU A 100 8.88 -8.19 3.17
C LEU A 100 7.78 -9.21 3.47
N VAL A 101 7.39 -9.36 4.73
CA VAL A 101 6.28 -10.25 5.13
C VAL A 101 4.96 -9.77 4.51
N VAL A 102 4.67 -8.46 4.54
CA VAL A 102 3.48 -7.89 3.89
C VAL A 102 3.50 -8.17 2.38
N CYS A 103 4.63 -7.98 1.71
CA CYS A 103 4.79 -8.30 0.29
C CYS A 103 4.58 -9.79 0.01
N ALA A 104 5.11 -10.68 0.86
CA ALA A 104 4.96 -12.13 0.70
C ALA A 104 3.50 -12.58 0.88
N ILE A 105 2.78 -12.04 1.88
CA ILE A 105 1.35 -12.32 2.08
C ILE A 105 0.54 -11.81 0.88
N PHE A 106 0.80 -10.57 0.43
CA PHE A 106 0.11 -10.01 -0.72
C PHE A 106 0.33 -10.86 -1.97
N LEU A 107 1.58 -11.21 -2.27
CA LEU A 107 1.91 -12.07 -3.41
C LEU A 107 1.25 -13.45 -3.28
N GLY A 108 1.26 -14.04 -2.08
CA GLY A 108 0.58 -15.29 -1.80
C GLY A 108 -0.92 -15.23 -2.09
N LEU A 109 -1.59 -14.15 -1.67
CA LEU A 109 -3.02 -13.93 -1.96
C LEU A 109 -3.29 -13.72 -3.45
N VAL A 110 -2.43 -12.96 -4.15
CA VAL A 110 -2.57 -12.74 -5.61
C VAL A 110 -2.40 -14.05 -6.38
N LEU A 111 -1.39 -14.85 -6.03
CA LEU A 111 -1.15 -16.15 -6.67
C LEU A 111 -2.26 -17.15 -6.34
N TRP A 112 -2.75 -17.16 -5.10
CA TRP A 112 -3.87 -17.98 -4.69
C TRP A 112 -5.16 -17.62 -5.43
N ALA A 113 -5.46 -16.32 -5.59
CA ALA A 113 -6.68 -15.88 -6.26
C ALA A 113 -6.66 -16.06 -7.79
N LYS A 114 -5.47 -16.24 -8.38
CA LYS A 114 -5.30 -16.56 -9.80
C LYS A 114 -5.36 -18.07 -10.06
N ALA A 115 -5.10 -18.90 -9.04
CA ALA A 115 -5.15 -20.36 -9.11
C ALA A 115 -6.59 -20.87 -9.16
#